data_AF-A0A7U2MWP5-F1
#
_entry.id   AF-A0A7U2MWP5-F1
#
_cell.length_a   1.000
_cell.length_b   1.000
_cell.length_c   1.000
_cell.angle_alpha   90.00
_cell.angle_beta   90.00
_cell.angle_gamma   90.00
#
_symmetry.space_group_name_H-M   'P 1'
#
loop_
_entity.id
_entity.type
_entity.pdbx_description
1 polymer ?
#
loop_
_entity_poly.entity_id
_entity_poly.type
_entity_poly.pdbx_seq_one_letter_code
_entity_poly.pdbx_strand_id
1 'polypeptide(L)' 'MSTMAELKDVMRDLLLRGRFSGMEILCQGVTFKFHQAIVCTQSSYFHSAFCNGFKDKDNLQPGPF' A
#
# COMPACT_ATOMS: atom_id res chain seq x y z
N MET A 1 -17.76 19.80 -9.62
CA MET A 1 -17.40 18.40 -9.88
C MET A 1 -15.92 18.38 -10.20
N SER A 2 -15.09 17.77 -9.36
CA SER A 2 -13.66 17.61 -9.66
C SER A 2 -13.50 16.64 -10.83
N THR A 3 -12.60 16.94 -11.74
CA THR A 3 -12.32 16.07 -12.88
C THR A 3 -11.49 14.85 -12.44
N MET A 4 -11.57 13.76 -13.20
CA MET A 4 -10.75 12.57 -12.93
C MET A 4 -9.24 12.86 -13.02
N ALA A 5 -8.84 13.87 -13.81
CA ALA A 5 -7.45 14.31 -13.92
C ALA A 5 -6.96 14.96 -12.63
N GLU A 6 -7.71 15.91 -12.07
CA GLU A 6 -7.38 16.56 -10.80
C GLU A 6 -7.27 15.54 -9.65
N LEU A 7 -8.16 14.53 -9.62
CA LEU A 7 -8.08 13.46 -8.62
C LEU A 7 -6.78 12.65 -8.76
N LYS A 8 -6.37 12.32 -9.99
CA LYS A 8 -5.10 11.59 -10.24
C LYS A 8 -3.89 12.39 -9.78
N ASP A 9 -3.88 13.71 -10.00
CA ASP A 9 -2.78 14.57 -9.57
C ASP A 9 -2.68 14.63 -8.04
N VAL A 10 -3.81 14.72 -7.34
CA VAL A 10 -3.85 14.65 -5.88
C VAL A 10 -3.33 13.30 -5.37
N MET A 11 -3.78 12.18 -5.94
CA MET A 11 -3.32 10.85 -5.54
C MET A 11 -1.81 10.67 -5.79
N ARG A 12 -1.30 11.20 -6.91
CA ARG A 12 0.12 11.20 -7.23
C ARG A 12 0.94 11.98 -6.21
N ASP A 13 0.47 13.16 -5.81
CA ASP A 13 1.17 13.99 -4.83
C ASP A 13 1.23 13.33 -3.44
N LEU A 14 0.11 12.73 -3.00
CA LEU A 14 0.07 11.96 -1.75
C LEU A 14 1.11 10.84 -1.76
N LEU A 15 1.17 10.07 -2.85
CA LEU A 15 2.13 8.97 -3.01
C LEU A 15 3.59 9.46 -3.02
N LEU A 16 3.91 10.45 -3.87
CA LEU A 16 5.30 10.89 -4.06
C LEU A 16 5.88 11.62 -2.85
N ARG A 17 5.04 12.37 -2.11
CA ARG A 17 5.49 13.11 -0.91
C ARG A 17 5.37 12.28 0.38
N GLY A 18 4.71 11.14 0.35
CA GLY A 18 4.47 10.30 1.53
C GLY A 18 3.61 10.98 2.61
N ARG A 19 2.83 12.00 2.27
CA ARG A 19 1.97 12.68 3.26
C ARG A 19 0.87 11.73 3.71
N PHE A 20 0.72 11.53 5.02
CA PHE A 20 -0.26 10.59 5.61
C PHE A 20 -0.02 9.11 5.27
N SER A 21 1.20 8.75 4.86
CA SER A 21 1.56 7.33 4.70
C SER A 21 1.64 6.65 6.06
N GLY A 22 0.93 5.53 6.22
CA GLY A 22 1.00 4.71 7.43
C GLY A 22 2.01 3.56 7.34
N MET A 23 2.59 3.31 6.16
CA MET A 23 3.39 2.11 5.89
C MET A 23 4.62 2.40 5.03
N GLU A 24 5.60 1.50 5.09
CA GLU A 24 6.87 1.57 4.34
C GLU A 24 7.21 0.23 3.68
N ILE A 25 7.80 0.28 2.48
CA ILE A 25 8.39 -0.87 1.78
C ILE A 25 9.90 -0.64 1.72
N LEU A 26 10.68 -1.58 2.24
CA LEU A 26 12.13 -1.59 2.09
C LEU A 26 12.52 -2.49 0.92
N CYS A 27 13.19 -1.92 -0.09
CA CYS A 27 13.72 -2.67 -1.22
C CYS A 27 15.17 -2.27 -1.46
N GLN A 28 16.10 -3.21 -1.27
CA GLN A 28 17.53 -3.02 -1.52
C GLN A 28 18.12 -1.76 -0.85
N GLY A 29 17.71 -1.49 0.40
CA GLY A 29 18.17 -0.33 1.16
C GLY A 29 17.44 0.99 0.84
N VAL A 30 16.47 0.98 -0.06
CA VAL A 30 15.60 2.13 -0.33
C VAL A 30 14.24 1.93 0.33
N THR A 31 13.82 2.92 1.12
CA THR A 31 12.52 2.91 1.80
C THR A 31 11.50 3.74 1.04
N PHE A 32 10.37 3.13 0.70
CA PHE A 32 9.24 3.77 0.03
C PHE A 32 8.05 3.89 0.98
N LYS A 33 7.65 5.13 1.30
CA LYS A 33 6.43 5.41 2.07
C LYS A 33 5.20 5.25 1.19
N PHE A 34 4.15 4.60 1.68
CA PHE A 34 2.94 4.38 0.89
C PHE A 34 1.64 4.33 1.71
N HIS A 35 0.51 4.39 0.99
CA HIS A 35 -0.84 4.28 1.52
C HIS A 35 -1.46 2.97 1.06
N GLN A 36 -1.95 2.15 2.00
CA GLN A 36 -2.62 0.89 1.66
C GLN A 36 -3.80 1.10 0.72
N ALA A 37 -4.63 2.14 0.96
CA ALA A 37 -5.78 2.44 0.10
C ALA A 37 -5.40 2.72 -1.37
N ILE A 38 -4.22 3.31 -1.61
CA ILE A 38 -3.73 3.56 -2.97
C ILE A 38 -3.12 2.28 -3.54
N VAL A 39 -2.21 1.63 -2.84
CA VAL A 39 -1.45 0.50 -3.41
C VAL A 39 -2.29 -0.79 -3.50
N CYS A 40 -3.09 -1.11 -2.49
CA CYS A 40 -3.92 -2.32 -2.49
C CYS A 40 -5.03 -2.29 -3.54
N THR A 41 -5.51 -1.10 -3.94
CA THR A 41 -6.50 -1.00 -5.03
C THR A 41 -5.87 -1.19 -6.41
N GLN A 42 -4.54 -1.01 -6.53
CA GLN A 42 -3.81 -1.12 -7.79
C GLN A 42 -3.02 -2.43 -7.92
N SER A 43 -2.91 -3.24 -6.85
CA SER A 43 -2.11 -4.46 -6.84
C SER A 43 -2.75 -5.54 -5.99
N SER A 44 -3.09 -6.67 -6.63
CA SER A 44 -3.62 -7.86 -5.96
C SER A 44 -2.62 -8.49 -4.99
N TYR A 45 -1.31 -8.32 -5.23
CA TYR A 45 -0.26 -8.76 -4.32
C TYR A 45 -0.36 -8.03 -2.97
N PHE A 46 -0.33 -6.69 -3.00
CA PHE A 46 -0.42 -5.89 -1.78
C PHE A 46 -1.80 -6.02 -1.12
N HIS A 47 -2.87 -6.10 -1.91
CA HIS A 47 -4.20 -6.41 -1.38
C HIS A 47 -4.19 -7.71 -0.58
N SER A 48 -3.65 -8.79 -1.15
CA SER A 48 -3.60 -10.08 -0.46
C SER A 48 -2.69 -10.03 0.78
N ALA A 49 -1.53 -9.40 0.68
CA ALA A 49 -0.59 -9.25 1.80
C ALA A 49 -1.22 -8.55 3.01
N PHE A 50 -1.98 -7.48 2.79
CA PHE A 50 -2.56 -6.67 3.87
C PHE A 50 -3.94 -7.12 4.32
N CYS A 51 -4.77 -7.66 3.43
CA CYS A 51 -6.15 -8.04 3.75
C CYS A 51 -6.32 -9.53 4.05
N ASN A 52 -5.53 -10.39 3.41
CA ASN A 52 -5.66 -11.85 3.54
C ASN A 52 -4.51 -12.47 4.35
N GLY A 53 -3.49 -11.67 4.70
CA GLY A 53 -2.23 -12.14 5.25
C GLY A 53 -1.37 -12.87 4.20
N PHE A 54 -0.07 -12.96 4.46
CA PHE A 54 0.76 -13.92 3.74
C PHE A 54 0.37 -15.31 4.21
N LYS A 55 -0.06 -16.19 3.28
CA LYS A 55 -0.10 -17.62 3.56
C LYS A 55 1.35 -18.07 3.70
N ASP A 56 1.80 -18.20 4.94
CA ASP A 56 3.06 -18.87 5.25
C ASP A 56 3.03 -20.23 4.56
N LYS A 57 4.05 -20.52 3.74
CA LYS A 57 4.15 -21.82 3.06
C LYS A 57 4.39 -22.96 4.04
N ASP A 58 4.73 -22.67 5.30
CA ASP A 58 4.81 -23.63 6.38
C ASP A 58 4.15 -23.03 7.63
N ASN A 59 3.05 -23.64 8.07
CA ASN A 59 2.16 -23.18 9.14
C ASN A 59 2.86 -22.73 10.45
N LEU A 60 2.77 -21.43 10.80
CA LEU A 60 2.65 -21.00 12.21
C LEU A 60 2.05 -19.58 12.31
N GLN A 61 0.85 -19.46 12.89
CA GLN A 61 0.15 -18.18 13.07
C GLN A 61 0.81 -17.27 14.14
N PRO A 62 0.55 -15.95 14.10
CA PRO A 62 -0.50 -15.44 14.97
C PRO A 62 -1.55 -14.60 14.23
N GLY A 63 -2.79 -14.71 14.69
CA GLY A 63 -3.98 -14.00 14.21
C GLY A 63 -4.08 -12.54 14.68
N PRO A 64 -5.33 -12.07 14.84
CA PRO A 64 -5.91 -10.96 14.09
C PRO A 64 -5.27 -9.60 14.42
N PHE A 65 -5.06 -8.81 13.36
CA PHE A 65 -5.09 -7.36 13.45
C PHE A 65 -6.48 -6.88 13.01
#